data_AF-A0A1Q8QEL0-F1
#
_entry.id   AF-A0A1Q8QEL0-F1
#
_cell.length_a   1.000
_cell.length_b   1.000
_cell.length_c   1.000
_cell.angle_alpha   90.00
_cell.angle_beta   90.00
_cell.angle_gamma   90.00
#
_symmetry.space_group_name_H-M   'P 1'
#
loop_
_entity.id
_entity.type
_entity.pdbx_description
1 polymer ?
#
loop_
_entity_poly.entity_id
_entity_poly.type
_entity_poly.pdbx_seq_one_letter_code
_entity_poly.pdbx_strand_id
1 'polypeptide(L)' 'MLYDMNKTVVFDEQTEAIRIQLKDYIINNGVRQNFVAGYCDLSECSISMFLHGKRILADVKLDIIKALVSKVR' A
#
# COMPACT_ATOMS: atom_id res chain seq x y z
N MET A 1 -2.35 26.74 15.53
CA MET A 1 -3.00 25.77 14.62
C MET A 1 -2.54 24.38 15.02
N LEU A 2 -3.36 23.62 15.74
CA LEU A 2 -3.06 22.20 15.96
C LEU A 2 -3.43 21.47 14.67
N TYR A 3 -2.42 21.02 13.91
CA TYR A 3 -2.63 20.06 12.84
C TYR A 3 -2.92 18.72 13.52
N ASP A 4 -4.18 18.31 13.49
CA ASP A 4 -4.60 17.00 13.99
C ASP A 4 -3.97 15.92 13.09
N MET A 5 -2.81 15.40 13.52
CA MET A 5 -2.02 14.41 12.79
C MET A 5 -2.66 13.01 12.78
N ASN A 6 -3.85 12.85 13.35
CA ASN A 6 -4.55 11.57 13.51
C ASN A 6 -5.71 11.34 12.53
N LYS A 7 -5.78 12.07 11.40
CA LYS A 7 -6.69 11.69 10.30
C LYS A 7 -6.20 10.39 9.65
N THR A 8 -6.63 9.26 10.20
CA THR A 8 -6.61 7.98 9.50
C THR A 8 -7.55 8.08 8.31
N VAL A 9 -7.05 7.72 7.12
CA VAL A 9 -7.88 7.73 5.93
C VAL A 9 -8.82 6.53 5.99
N VAL A 10 -10.11 6.75 5.74
CA VAL A 10 -11.09 5.66 5.63
C VAL A 10 -10.94 5.05 4.25
N PHE A 11 -10.57 3.77 4.21
CA PHE A 11 -10.52 2.99 2.98
C PHE A 11 -11.87 2.32 2.74
N ASP A 12 -12.23 2.13 1.48
CA ASP A 12 -13.21 1.12 1.13
C ASP A 12 -12.66 -0.29 1.43
N GLU A 13 -13.55 -1.27 1.52
CA GLU A 13 -13.19 -2.65 1.87
C GLU A 13 -12.16 -3.28 0.91
N GLN A 14 -12.20 -2.92 -0.37
CA GLN A 14 -11.28 -3.47 -1.37
C GLN A 14 -9.87 -2.91 -1.19
N THR A 15 -9.76 -1.59 -1.01
CA THR A 15 -8.49 -0.92 -0.77
C THR A 15 -7.86 -1.39 0.54
N GLU A 16 -8.66 -1.59 1.59
CA GLU A 16 -8.22 -2.16 2.86
C GLU A 16 -7.68 -3.60 2.68
N ALA A 17 -8.40 -4.44 1.95
CA ALA A 17 -7.95 -5.81 1.64
C ALA A 17 -6.62 -5.82 0.88
N ILE A 18 -6.46 -4.95 -0.12
CA ILE A 18 -5.20 -4.81 -0.89
C ILE A 18 -4.06 -4.36 0.03
N ARG A 19 -4.31 -3.43 0.95
CA ARG A 19 -3.32 -2.96 1.93
C ARG A 19 -2.83 -4.10 2.83
N ILE A 20 -3.75 -4.91 3.35
CA ILE A 20 -3.43 -6.07 4.19
C ILE A 20 -2.62 -7.09 3.37
N GLN A 21 -3.08 -7.44 2.17
CA GLN A 21 -2.38 -8.37 1.28
C GLN A 21 -0.96 -7.91 0.93
N LEU A 22 -0.79 -6.60 0.67
CA LEU A 22 0.54 -6.05 0.41
C LEU A 22 1.45 -6.14 1.62
N LYS A 23 0.92 -5.88 2.82
CA LYS A 23 1.69 -6.00 4.07
C LYS A 23 2.16 -7.45 4.27
N ASP A 24 1.27 -8.41 4.06
CA ASP A 24 1.60 -9.84 4.17
C ASP A 24 2.60 -10.27 3.10
N TYR A 25 2.45 -9.80 1.86
CA TYR A 25 3.39 -10.07 0.77
C TYR A 25 4.81 -9.61 1.13
N ILE A 26 4.95 -8.38 1.65
CA ILE A 26 6.23 -7.81 2.08
C ILE A 26 6.87 -8.66 3.18
N ILE A 27 6.10 -9.04 4.19
CA ILE A 27 6.58 -9.82 5.35
C ILE A 27 6.95 -11.24 4.92
N ASN A 28 6.04 -11.95 4.24
CA ASN A 28 6.19 -13.36 3.91
C ASN A 28 7.27 -13.62 2.86
N ASN A 29 7.50 -12.68 1.95
CA ASN A 29 8.52 -12.81 0.90
C ASN A 29 9.82 -12.07 1.23
N GLY A 30 9.90 -11.38 2.38
CA GLY A 30 11.05 -10.54 2.73
C GLY A 30 11.34 -9.43 1.71
N VAL A 31 10.31 -8.99 0.98
CA VAL A 31 10.42 -7.96 -0.06
C VAL A 31 10.48 -6.59 0.60
N ARG A 32 11.33 -5.70 0.08
CA ARG A 32 11.45 -4.33 0.60
C ARG A 32 10.38 -3.41 -0.01
N GLN A 33 9.94 -2.41 0.75
CA GLN A 33 8.95 -1.43 0.27
C GLN A 33 9.42 -0.69 -0.99
N ASN A 34 10.71 -0.39 -1.11
CA ASN A 34 11.30 0.25 -2.30
C ASN A 34 11.14 -0.59 -3.59
N PHE A 35 11.13 -1.93 -3.49
CA PHE A 35 10.90 -2.80 -4.63
C PHE A 35 9.46 -2.68 -5.13
N VAL A 36 8.50 -2.74 -4.22
CA VAL A 36 7.07 -2.53 -4.53
C VAL A 36 6.86 -1.14 -5.12
N ALA A 37 7.49 -0.13 -4.53
CA ALA A 37 7.43 1.24 -4.99
C ALA A 37 7.93 1.37 -6.43
N GLY A 38 9.08 0.78 -6.75
CA GLY A 38 9.61 0.72 -8.12
C GLY A 38 8.68 -0.03 -9.08
N TYR A 39 8.09 -1.14 -8.66
CA TYR A 39 7.15 -1.92 -9.48
C TYR A 39 5.88 -1.14 -9.83
N CYS A 40 5.42 -0.28 -8.90
CA CYS A 40 4.21 0.51 -9.05
C CYS A 40 4.47 1.92 -9.58
N ASP A 41 5.71 2.28 -9.90
CA ASP A 41 6.11 3.64 -10.23
C ASP A 41 5.58 4.67 -9.19
N LEU A 42 5.97 4.41 -7.94
CA LEU A 42 5.65 5.22 -6.77
C LEU A 42 6.94 5.46 -5.96
N SER A 43 6.92 6.48 -5.12
CA SER A 43 7.96 6.63 -4.10
C SER A 43 7.75 5.65 -2.95
N GLU A 44 8.84 5.21 -2.32
CA GLU A 44 8.79 4.36 -1.12
C GLU A 44 7.96 5.01 0.00
N CYS A 45 8.07 6.33 0.16
CA CYS A 45 7.24 7.10 1.09
C CYS A 45 5.74 6.94 0.80
N SER A 46 5.33 6.87 -0.47
CA SER A 46 3.92 6.67 -0.83
C SER A 46 3.42 5.28 -0.44
N ILE A 47 4.25 4.24 -0.64
CA ILE A 47 3.93 2.88 -0.17
C ILE A 47 3.86 2.85 1.35
N SER A 48 4.81 3.46 2.05
CA SER A 48 4.80 3.53 3.51
C SER A 48 3.56 4.24 4.04
N MET A 49 3.18 5.40 3.49
CA MET A 49 1.97 6.11 3.88
C MET A 49 0.70 5.30 3.60
N PHE A 50 0.64 4.58 2.47
CA PHE A 50 -0.47 3.69 2.16
C PHE A 50 -0.59 2.54 3.18
N LEU A 51 0.52 1.86 3.48
CA LEU A 51 0.57 0.76 4.46
C LEU A 51 0.17 1.22 5.88
N HIS A 52 0.50 2.46 6.25
CA HIS A 52 0.10 3.05 7.53
C HIS A 52 -1.29 3.70 7.51
N GLY A 53 -2.03 3.56 6.41
CA GLY A 53 -3.39 4.08 6.29
C GLY A 53 -3.51 5.61 6.23
N LYS A 54 -2.44 6.29 5.82
CA LYS A 54 -2.35 7.76 5.74
C LYS A 54 -2.55 8.30 4.33
N ARG A 55 -2.63 7.44 3.32
CA ARG A 55 -2.78 7.82 1.91
C ARG A 55 -3.64 6.79 1.17
N ILE A 56 -4.55 7.26 0.32
CA ILE A 56 -5.20 6.46 -0.72
C ILE A 56 -4.35 6.55 -1.99
N LEU A 57 -4.18 5.42 -2.68
CA LEU A 57 -3.56 5.36 -3.99
C LEU A 57 -4.63 5.38 -5.06
N ALA A 58 -4.29 5.86 -6.26
CA ALA A 58 -5.21 5.78 -7.40
C ALA A 58 -5.49 4.32 -7.77
N ASP A 59 -6.70 4.03 -8.27
CA ASP A 59 -7.16 2.68 -8.60
C ASP A 59 -6.17 1.93 -9.50
N VAL A 60 -5.61 2.60 -10.51
CA VAL A 60 -4.59 2.01 -11.41
C VAL A 60 -3.38 1.48 -10.62
N LYS A 61 -2.95 2.18 -9.57
CA LYS A 61 -1.84 1.75 -8.72
C LYS A 61 -2.25 0.59 -7.79
N LEU A 62 -3.50 0.60 -7.30
CA LEU A 62 -4.06 -0.50 -6.51
C LEU A 62 -4.17 -1.79 -7.33
N ASP A 63 -4.57 -1.71 -8.60
CA ASP A 63 -4.63 -2.86 -9.52
C ASP A 63 -3.25 -3.46 -9.78
N ILE A 64 -2.21 -2.63 -9.96
CA ILE A 64 -0.83 -3.10 -10.11
C ILE A 64 -0.35 -3.82 -8.84
N ILE A 65 -0.63 -3.24 -7.66
CA ILE A 65 -0.31 -3.87 -6.37
C ILE A 65 -1.03 -5.20 -6.25
N LYS A 66 -2.33 -5.24 -6.55
CA LYS A 66 -3.15 -6.45 -6.51
C LYS A 66 -2.58 -7.56 -7.41
N ALA A 67 -2.17 -7.20 -8.63
CA ALA A 67 -1.55 -8.14 -9.56
C ALA A 67 -0.17 -8.63 -9.09
N LEU A 68 0.58 -7.81 -8.35
CA LEU A 68 1.86 -8.21 -7.76
C LEU A 68 1.64 -9.23 -6.62
N VAL A 69 0.75 -8.93 -5.69
CA VAL A 69 0.50 -9.78 -4.51
C VAL A 69 -0.23 -11.08 -4.86
N SER A 70 -1.03 -11.09 -5.93
CA SER A 70 -1.76 -12.29 -6.38
C SER A 70 -0.88 -13.36 -7.03
N LYS A 71 0.36 -13.02 -7.40
CA LYS A 71 1.30 -13.95 -8.06
C LYS A 71 1.98 -14.92 -7.10
N VAL A 72 1.87 -14.69 -5.79
CA VAL A 72 2.43 -15.59 -4.77
C VAL A 72 1.35 -16.58 -4.38
N ARG A 73 1.45 -17.81 -4.92
CA ARG A 73 0.73 -19.01 -4.48
C ARG A 73 1.74 -20.04 -4.02
#